data_AF-A0A151JTC7-F1
#
_entry.id   AF-A0A151JTC7-F1
#
_cell.length_a   1.000
_cell.length_b   1.000
_cell.length_c   1.000
_cell.angle_alpha   90.00
_cell.angle_beta   90.00
_cell.angle_gamma   90.00
#
_symmetry.space_group_name_H-M   'P 1'
#
loop_
_entity.id
_entity.type
_entity.pdbx_description
1 polymer ?
#
loop_
_entity_poly.entity_id
_entity_poly.type
_entity_poly.pdbx_seq_one_letter_code
_entity_poly.pdbx_strand_id
1 'polypeptide(L)' 'CSDLRQDINHVIFYCFITSPKLAKLTSFIDKTFPNTPKDIFSLLKKLSVKMCRLLLAFFKATNLRI' A
#
# COMPACT_ATOMS: atom_id res chain seq x y z
N CYS A 1 4.85 7.96 -12.74
CA CYS A 1 3.44 8.37 -12.90
C CYS A 1 3.27 9.89 -13.01
N SER A 2 4.30 10.71 -12.76
CA SER A 2 4.21 12.18 -12.85
C SER A 2 3.09 12.81 -11.98
N ASP A 3 2.61 12.08 -10.96
CA ASP A 3 1.71 12.63 -9.94
C ASP A 3 2.54 13.52 -9.00
N LEU A 4 1.95 14.63 -8.56
CA LEU A 4 2.55 15.57 -7.61
C LEU A 4 2.64 14.97 -6.20
N ARG A 5 1.79 13.99 -5.90
CA ARG A 5 1.87 13.16 -4.70
C ARG A 5 2.87 12.05 -4.98
N GLN A 6 4.13 12.27 -4.62
CA GLN A 6 5.20 11.26 -4.76
C GLN A 6 5.49 10.52 -3.45
N ASP A 7 4.51 10.49 -2.55
CA ASP A 7 4.63 9.71 -1.34
C ASP A 7 4.23 8.24 -1.57
N ILE A 8 4.52 7.42 -0.57
CA ILE A 8 4.22 5.99 -0.61
C ILE A 8 2.70 5.72 -0.64
N ASN A 9 1.89 6.67 -0.19
CA ASN A 9 0.43 6.60 -0.31
C ASN A 9 0.00 6.65 -1.76
N HIS A 10 0.61 7.52 -2.58
CA HIS A 10 0.38 7.52 -4.01
C HIS A 10 0.68 6.14 -4.62
N VAL A 11 1.84 5.58 -4.30
CA VAL A 11 2.27 4.29 -4.83
C VAL A 11 1.33 3.14 -4.45
N ILE A 12 0.79 3.13 -3.22
CA ILE A 12 -0.06 2.05 -2.69
C ILE A 12 -1.54 2.23 -3.05
N PHE A 13 -2.05 3.46 -3.12
CA PHE A 13 -3.50 3.70 -3.22
C PHE A 13 -3.96 4.36 -4.51
N TYR A 14 -3.07 5.06 -5.21
CA TYR A 14 -3.47 5.97 -6.31
C TYR A 14 -2.73 5.72 -7.63
N CYS A 15 -1.57 5.06 -7.61
CA CYS A 15 -0.76 4.82 -8.79
C CYS A 15 -1.34 3.69 -9.65
N PHE A 16 -1.80 4.02 -10.85
CA PHE A 16 -2.38 3.04 -11.78
C PHE A 16 -1.35 1.97 -12.21
N ILE A 17 -0.06 2.32 -12.26
CA ILE A 17 1.02 1.42 -12.69
C ILE A 17 1.21 0.27 -11.68
N THR A 18 1.08 0.56 -10.39
CA THR A 18 1.25 -0.43 -9.31
C THR A 18 -0.07 -1.08 -8.91
N SER A 19 -1.22 -0.46 -9.20
CA SER A 19 -2.56 -0.92 -8.82
C SER A 19 -2.85 -2.40 -9.12
N PRO A 20 -2.51 -2.96 -10.31
CA PRO A 20 -2.73 -4.39 -10.59
C PRO A 20 -1.98 -5.33 -9.63
N LYS A 21 -0.80 -4.90 -9.15
CA LYS A 21 0.03 -5.67 -8.19
C LYS A 21 -0.46 -5.50 -6.75
N LEU A 22 -1.31 -4.51 -6.49
CA LEU A 22 -1.78 -4.13 -5.16
C LEU A 22 -3.09 -4.77 -4.76
N ALA A 23 -3.84 -5.39 -5.66
CA ALA A 23 -5.19 -5.92 -5.39
C ALA A 23 -5.30 -6.75 -4.11
N LYS A 24 -4.29 -7.58 -3.79
CA LYS A 24 -4.26 -8.38 -2.55
C LYS A 24 -4.02 -7.51 -1.31
N LEU A 25 -3.16 -6.50 -1.41
CA LEU A 25 -2.88 -5.57 -0.32
C LEU A 25 -4.07 -4.65 -0.07
N THR A 26 -4.63 -4.03 -1.11
CA THR A 26 -5.83 -3.17 -0.99
C THR A 26 -7.02 -3.95 -0.47
N SER A 27 -7.30 -5.17 -0.97
CA SER A 27 -8.38 -6.00 -0.42
C SER A 27 -8.18 -6.36 1.06
N PHE A 28 -6.93 -6.62 1.47
CA PHE A 28 -6.63 -6.84 2.88
C PHE A 28 -6.87 -5.57 3.72
N ILE A 29 -6.43 -4.42 3.23
CA ILE A 29 -6.60 -3.12 3.90
C ILE A 29 -8.09 -2.81 4.03
N ASP A 30 -8.87 -2.89 2.95
CA ASP A 30 -10.30 -2.59 2.95
C ASP A 30 -11.08 -3.49 3.91
N LYS A 31 -10.72 -4.77 4.01
CA LYS A 31 -11.34 -5.70 4.97
C LYS A 31 -10.96 -5.43 6.42
N THR A 32 -9.70 -5.03 6.66
CA THR A 32 -9.17 -4.86 8.03
C THR A 32 -9.47 -3.47 8.59
N PHE A 33 -9.59 -2.49 7.70
CA PHE A 33 -9.64 -1.06 8.01
C PHE A 33 -10.70 -0.33 7.16
N PRO A 34 -11.97 -0.76 7.18
CA PRO A 34 -13.00 -0.27 6.24
C PRO A 34 -13.27 1.24 6.33
N ASN A 35 -13.05 1.84 7.51
CA ASN A 35 -13.29 3.27 7.78
C ASN A 35 -12.01 4.10 7.91
N THR A 36 -10.84 3.52 7.59
CA THR A 36 -9.57 4.23 7.78
C THR A 36 -9.22 4.98 6.50
N PRO A 37 -8.71 6.22 6.59
CA PRO A 37 -8.19 6.92 5.43
C PRO A 37 -7.18 6.06 4.67
N LYS A 38 -7.11 6.23 3.35
CA LYS A 38 -6.09 5.62 2.48
C LYS A 38 -4.73 6.29 2.72
N ASP A 39 -4.22 6.07 3.92
CA ASP A 39 -2.98 6.58 4.45
C ASP A 39 -2.25 5.45 5.16
N ILE A 40 -1.13 5.03 4.58
CA ILE A 40 -0.29 3.97 5.10
C ILE A 40 0.29 4.39 6.45
N PHE A 41 0.58 5.66 6.71
CA PHE A 41 1.18 6.08 7.98
C PHE A 41 0.24 5.82 9.16
N SER A 42 -1.05 6.07 8.96
CA SER A 42 -2.10 5.71 9.93
C SER A 42 -2.21 4.20 10.13
N LEU A 43 -2.06 3.41 9.06
CA LEU A 43 -2.07 1.94 9.10
C LEU A 43 -0.80 1.37 9.75
N LEU A 44 0.36 2.03 9.58
CA LEU A 44 1.64 1.62 10.15
C LEU A 44 1.61 1.68 11.68
N LYS A 45 0.82 2.59 12.28
CA LYS A 45 0.61 2.63 13.74
C LYS A 45 -0.06 1.38 14.30
N LYS A 46 -0.73 0.58 13.46
CA LYS A 46 -1.42 -0.68 13.81
C LYS A 46 -0.92 -1.85 12.95
N LEU A 47 0.39 -1.92 12.69
CA LEU A 47 0.98 -3.00 11.91
C LEU A 47 0.68 -4.37 12.52
N SER A 48 -0.02 -5.20 11.77
CA SER A 48 -0.01 -6.64 11.98
C SER A 48 1.15 -7.28 11.21
N VAL A 49 1.64 -8.42 11.68
CA VAL A 49 2.69 -9.19 10.97
C VAL A 49 2.26 -9.51 9.53
N LYS A 50 0.95 -9.70 9.30
CA LYS A 50 0.39 -9.94 7.96
C LYS A 50 0.52 -8.70 7.05
N MET A 51 0.29 -7.50 7.58
CA MET A 51 0.53 -6.23 6.87
C MET A 51 1.99 -6.08 6.45
N CYS A 52 2.94 -6.29 7.37
CA CYS A 52 4.37 -6.20 7.06
C CYS A 52 4.76 -7.15 5.92
N ARG A 53 4.27 -8.40 5.95
CA ARG A 53 4.55 -9.39 4.90
C ARG A 53 3.96 -8.98 3.54
N LEU A 54 2.74 -8.45 3.52
CA LEU A 54 2.11 -7.99 2.28
C LEU A 54 2.83 -6.77 1.69
N LEU A 55 3.22 -5.81 2.53
CA LEU A 55 4.01 -4.65 2.13
C LEU A 55 5.38 -5.07 1.58
N LEU A 56 6.09 -5.96 2.27
CA LEU A 56 7.38 -6.46 1.81
C LEU A 56 7.27 -7.19 0.47
N ALA A 57 6.25 -8.05 0.32
CA ALA A 57 5.99 -8.74 -0.94
C ALA A 57 5.67 -7.75 -2.08
N PHE A 58 4.91 -6.71 -1.78
CA PHE A 58 4.61 -5.64 -2.72
C PHE A 58 5.88 -4.92 -3.18
N PHE A 59 6.71 -4.43 -2.24
CA PHE A 59 7.94 -3.69 -2.59
C PHE A 59 8.88 -4.52 -3.47
N LYS A 60 9.03 -5.82 -3.17
CA LYS A 60 9.78 -6.76 -4.01
C LYS A 60 9.18 -6.88 -5.41
N ALA A 61 7.85 -6.99 -5.53
CA ALA A 61 7.17 -7.13 -6.83
C ALA A 61 7.19 -5.85 -7.69
N THR A 62 7.37 -4.69 -7.07
CA THR A 62 7.45 -3.40 -7.77
C THR A 62 8.87 -2.92 -8.06
N ASN A 63 9.91 -3.68 -7.66
CA ASN A 63 11.31 -3.23 -7.72
C ASN A 63 11.52 -1.84 -7.09
N LEU A 64 10.69 -1.49 -6.11
CA LEU A 64 10.86 -0.26 -5.36
C LEU A 64 12.01 -0.50 -4.40
N ARG A 65 13.09 0.25 -4.58
CA ARG A 65 14.20 0.27 -3.61
C ARG A 65 13.72 1.09 -2.42
N ILE A 66 13.68 0.45 -1.26
CA ILE A 66 13.51 1.10 0.05
C ILE A 66 14.89 1.44 0.56
#